data_AF-A0AAD8IUG4-F1
#
_entry.id   AF-A0AAD8IUG4-F1
#
_cell.length_a   1.000
_cell.length_b   1.000
_cell.length_c   1.000
_cell.angle_alpha   90.00
_cell.angle_beta   90.00
_cell.angle_gamma   90.00
#
_symmetry.space_group_name_H-M   'P 1'
#
loop_
_entity.id
_entity.type
_entity.pdbx_description
1 polymer ?
#
loop_
_entity_poly.entity_id
_entity_poly.type
_entity_poly.pdbx_seq_one_letter_code
_entity_poly.pdbx_strand_id
1 'polypeptide(L)'
;MEWIDDIAKDDCPADKACQISLLLHTHFEDVLEDLLIFLESPYASLRQNHLAPCFQSHCYGIMYNIFLELQVEMERLYEETMELVMPRDVAVLRLLSIQRLLFAFQKHSEQITMILGPPKFWVTKAMAHIPSNSSVDSPKSDRAGHVDGSLKEQTSLLDSAGASDSLSSELEVLNRMTKDLLSESRDLWMFWVSEKLSSDLLHNLMEDGNLSATTPLRGWEETVVKQEQSAESTSETKVSLPSMPSKYITFFLNQACVEIRRAGGHVLDKLTLQSFASTLLEKVIGIYGDFISNEEVFHAKVSKEGVLQILLDLGFSVDILSGGDFIGREDVSRQDNSQTEKSISRDSVRTDGLINGLAQRLDPIDWHTYEPYLWENEKQCYLCHAADFEFFAQAGCRRNTAVVQYEDLVSN
;
A
#
# COMPACT_ATOMS: atom_id res chain seq x y z
N MET A 1 -6.49 23.06 6.04
CA MET A 1 -5.55 22.60 7.09
C MET A 1 -6.16 21.59 8.05
N GLU A 2 -7.49 21.34 8.02
CA GLU A 2 -8.17 20.32 8.85
C GLU A 2 -7.52 18.92 8.81
N TRP A 3 -6.82 18.57 7.72
CA TRP A 3 -6.10 17.31 7.58
C TRP A 3 -4.87 17.17 8.52
N ILE A 4 -4.25 18.27 8.95
CA ILE A 4 -3.12 18.23 9.90
C ILE A 4 -3.62 17.83 11.29
N ASP A 5 -4.80 18.33 11.68
CA ASP A 5 -5.46 17.99 12.94
C ASP A 5 -5.99 16.56 12.95
N ASP A 6 -6.35 16.02 11.79
CA ASP A 6 -6.77 14.62 11.65
C ASP A 6 -5.60 13.64 11.70
N ILE A 7 -4.39 14.02 11.25
CA ILE A 7 -3.16 13.23 11.44
C ILE A 7 -2.81 13.10 12.93
N ALA A 8 -3.12 14.11 13.75
CA ALA A 8 -2.84 14.10 15.18
C ALA A 8 -3.81 13.24 16.01
N LYS A 9 -4.97 12.87 15.46
CA LYS A 9 -6.01 12.09 16.18
C LYS A 9 -5.79 10.58 16.10
N ASP A 10 -5.01 10.09 15.15
CA ASP A 10 -4.73 8.66 14.96
C ASP A 10 -3.47 8.22 15.74
N ASP A 11 -3.69 7.63 16.93
CA ASP A 11 -2.81 6.69 17.66
C ASP A 11 -1.28 6.87 17.52
N CYS A 12 -0.76 8.08 17.66
CA CYS A 12 0.69 8.32 17.71
C CYS A 12 1.13 8.61 19.17
N PRO A 13 2.22 8.00 19.70
CA PRO A 13 2.75 8.29 21.02
C PRO A 13 3.08 9.79 21.07
N ALA A 14 2.41 10.44 22.03
CA ALA A 14 2.02 11.84 22.05
C ALA A 14 3.14 12.90 22.04
N ASP A 15 4.40 12.55 21.84
CA ASP A 15 5.50 13.50 22.02
C ASP A 15 6.10 13.96 20.69
N LYS A 16 6.63 13.07 19.83
CA LYS A 16 7.39 13.50 18.65
C LYS A 16 6.57 13.73 17.36
N ALA A 17 5.53 12.94 17.10
CA ALA A 17 4.66 13.20 15.95
C ALA A 17 3.78 14.43 16.17
N CYS A 18 3.38 14.68 17.43
CA CYS A 18 2.78 15.95 17.83
C CYS A 18 3.74 17.12 17.64
N GLN A 19 5.03 16.96 17.96
CA GLN A 19 6.04 18.01 17.70
C GLN A 19 6.19 18.31 16.20
N ILE A 20 6.27 17.29 15.33
CA ILE A 20 6.34 17.50 13.88
C ILE A 20 5.05 18.16 13.36
N SER A 21 3.88 17.69 13.79
CA SER A 21 2.58 18.29 13.42
C SER A 21 2.45 19.75 13.89
N LEU A 22 2.87 20.05 15.12
CA LEU A 22 2.86 21.39 15.69
C LEU A 22 3.84 22.34 14.99
N LEU A 23 5.02 21.85 14.64
CA LEU A 23 6.04 22.61 13.90
C LEU A 23 5.53 22.96 12.49
N LEU A 24 4.89 22.00 11.82
CA LEU A 24 4.22 22.23 10.54
C LEU A 24 3.11 23.27 10.67
N HIS A 25 2.24 23.14 11.67
CA HIS A 25 1.14 24.07 11.90
C HIS A 25 1.66 25.50 12.08
N THR A 26 2.64 25.69 12.95
CA THR A 26 3.25 26.99 13.25
C THR A 26 3.85 27.62 11.99
N HIS A 27 4.64 26.87 11.22
CA HIS A 27 5.28 27.39 10.00
C HIS A 27 4.29 27.71 8.88
N PHE A 28 3.19 26.98 8.75
CA PHE A 28 2.16 27.31 7.76
C PHE A 28 1.27 28.47 8.19
N GLU A 29 0.97 28.60 9.48
CA GLU A 29 0.25 29.76 10.02
C GLU A 29 1.02 31.05 9.73
N ASP A 30 2.33 31.08 9.99
CA ASP A 30 3.20 32.23 9.70
C ASP A 30 3.14 32.62 8.21
N VAL A 31 3.26 31.64 7.30
CA VAL A 31 3.20 31.86 5.84
C VAL A 31 1.82 32.36 5.40
N LEU A 32 0.74 31.84 5.98
CA LEU A 32 -0.62 32.24 5.63
C LEU A 32 -0.95 33.64 6.18
N GLU A 33 -0.47 33.97 7.38
CA GLU A 33 -0.62 35.31 7.98
C GLU A 33 0.10 36.36 7.12
N ASP A 34 1.33 36.07 6.69
CA ASP A 34 2.09 36.93 5.77
C ASP A 34 1.37 37.12 4.42
N LEU A 35 0.75 36.06 3.87
CA LEU A 35 -0.05 36.15 2.65
C LEU A 35 -1.29 37.03 2.84
N LEU A 36 -1.99 36.90 3.97
CA LEU A 36 -3.19 37.66 4.27
C LEU A 36 -2.87 39.15 4.43
N ILE A 37 -1.82 39.48 5.19
CA ILE A 37 -1.31 40.85 5.33
C ILE A 37 -0.95 41.44 3.96
N PHE A 38 -0.39 40.63 3.06
CA PHE A 38 -0.09 41.06 1.69
C PHE A 38 -1.35 41.35 0.86
N LEU A 39 -2.33 40.43 0.87
CA LEU A 39 -3.56 40.55 0.07
C LEU A 39 -4.47 41.69 0.55
N GLU A 40 -4.46 42.02 1.84
CA GLU A 40 -5.23 43.13 2.42
C GLU A 40 -4.63 44.51 2.10
N SER A 41 -3.42 44.56 1.54
CA SER A 41 -2.75 45.82 1.22
C SER A 41 -3.41 46.53 0.02
N PRO A 42 -3.72 47.84 0.10
CA PRO A 42 -4.34 48.60 -0.99
C PRO A 42 -3.47 48.74 -2.25
N TYR A 43 -2.20 48.33 -2.17
CA TYR A 43 -1.24 48.34 -3.28
C TYR A 43 -0.78 46.93 -3.67
N ALA A 44 -1.50 45.88 -3.26
CA ALA A 44 -1.12 44.48 -3.50
C ALA A 44 -0.88 44.20 -5.00
N SER A 45 -1.77 44.68 -5.87
CA SER A 45 -1.66 44.52 -7.33
C SER A 45 -0.46 45.24 -7.95
N LEU A 46 -0.03 46.39 -7.39
CA LEU A 46 1.16 47.13 -7.86
C LEU A 46 2.47 46.50 -7.37
N ARG A 47 2.44 45.89 -6.18
CA ARG A 47 3.62 45.32 -5.51
C ARG A 47 3.81 43.82 -5.77
N GLN A 48 2.82 43.17 -6.37
CA GLN A 48 2.81 41.74 -6.69
C GLN A 48 4.07 41.29 -7.43
N ASN A 49 4.51 42.02 -8.46
CA ASN A 49 5.69 41.64 -9.24
C ASN A 49 7.02 41.72 -8.47
N HIS A 50 7.07 42.46 -7.36
CA HIS A 50 8.28 42.64 -6.55
C HIS A 50 8.29 41.79 -5.27
N LEU A 51 7.13 41.59 -4.64
CA LEU A 51 7.01 40.82 -3.41
C LEU A 51 6.67 39.34 -3.64
N ALA A 52 6.00 38.98 -4.73
CA ALA A 52 5.66 37.59 -4.99
C ALA A 52 6.88 36.66 -5.02
N PRO A 53 8.02 37.01 -5.67
CA PRO A 53 9.22 36.17 -5.62
C PRO A 53 9.77 35.98 -4.20
N CYS A 54 9.66 36.99 -3.33
CA CYS A 54 10.14 36.91 -1.95
C CYS A 54 9.26 35.96 -1.12
N PHE A 55 7.94 36.07 -1.27
CA PHE A 55 7.00 35.21 -0.57
C PHE A 55 7.09 33.75 -1.05
N GLN A 56 7.23 33.55 -2.36
CA GLN A 56 7.44 32.24 -2.96
C GLN A 56 8.75 31.60 -2.51
N SER A 57 9.85 32.36 -2.50
CA SER A 57 11.15 31.89 -2.02
C SER A 57 11.10 31.53 -0.52
N HIS A 58 10.37 32.30 0.29
CA HIS A 58 10.17 31.99 1.71
C HIS A 58 9.35 30.71 1.90
N CYS A 59 8.21 30.58 1.21
CA CYS A 59 7.37 29.39 1.24
C CYS A 59 8.15 28.15 0.76
N TYR A 60 8.91 28.27 -0.33
CA TYR A 60 9.78 27.20 -0.82
C TYR A 60 10.82 26.81 0.23
N GLY A 61 11.50 27.78 0.85
CA GLY A 61 12.50 27.53 1.88
C GLY A 61 11.94 26.76 3.08
N ILE A 62 10.74 27.14 3.55
CA ILE A 62 10.06 26.43 4.64
C ILE A 62 9.73 24.99 4.22
N MET A 63 9.09 24.80 3.06
CA MET A 63 8.74 23.46 2.55
C MET A 63 9.97 22.58 2.37
N TYR A 64 11.05 23.14 1.83
CA TYR A 64 12.30 22.44 1.60
C TYR A 64 12.95 22.00 2.93
N ASN A 65 12.99 22.88 3.93
CA ASN A 65 13.51 22.55 5.25
C ASN A 65 12.68 21.47 5.95
N ILE A 66 11.36 21.53 5.86
CA ILE A 66 10.47 20.48 6.37
C ILE A 66 10.83 19.13 5.74
N PHE A 67 10.97 19.06 4.41
CA PHE A 67 11.30 17.81 3.74
C PHE A 67 12.69 17.29 4.10
N LEU A 68 13.67 18.18 4.30
CA LEU A 68 14.98 17.79 4.82
C LEU A 68 14.89 17.23 6.25
N GLU A 69 14.12 17.84 7.13
CA GLU A 69 13.92 17.35 8.49
C GLU A 69 13.24 15.98 8.51
N LEU A 70 12.24 15.77 7.65
CA LEU A 70 11.59 14.46 7.49
C LEU A 70 12.57 13.40 6.98
N GLN A 71 13.44 13.76 6.02
CA GLN A 71 14.48 12.86 5.53
C GLN A 71 15.44 12.46 6.65
N VAL A 72 15.96 13.43 7.41
CA VAL A 72 16.86 13.18 8.55
C VAL A 72 16.18 12.33 9.61
N GLU A 73 14.90 12.56 9.89
CA GLU A 73 14.13 11.73 10.81
C GLU A 73 14.02 10.28 10.30
N MET A 74 13.78 10.06 9.00
CA MET A 74 13.73 8.71 8.42
C MET A 74 15.09 7.99 8.54
N GLU A 75 16.19 8.68 8.20
CA GLU A 75 17.55 8.16 8.34
C GLU A 75 17.83 7.77 9.80
N ARG A 76 17.45 8.64 10.76
CA ARG A 76 17.57 8.35 12.19
C ARG A 76 16.74 7.13 12.61
N LEU A 77 15.49 7.02 12.17
CA LEU A 77 14.64 5.87 12.48
C LEU A 77 15.26 4.57 11.97
N TYR A 78 15.91 4.59 10.80
CA TYR A 78 16.64 3.45 10.28
C TYR A 78 17.82 3.07 11.16
N GLU A 79 18.69 4.01 11.50
CA GLU A 79 19.85 3.77 12.36
C GLU A 79 19.44 3.25 13.75
N GLU A 80 18.51 3.93 14.43
CA GLU A 80 18.03 3.54 15.77
C GLU A 80 17.36 2.15 15.79
N THR A 81 16.72 1.75 14.69
CA THR A 81 16.11 0.42 14.55
C THR A 81 17.16 -0.66 14.29
N MET A 82 18.18 -0.36 13.46
CA MET A 82 19.28 -1.29 13.18
C MET A 82 20.17 -1.53 14.40
N GLU A 83 20.40 -0.49 15.21
CA GLU A 83 21.15 -0.61 16.47
C GLU A 83 20.34 -1.23 17.62
N LEU A 84 19.08 -1.64 17.38
CA LEU A 84 18.15 -2.19 18.38
C LEU A 84 17.87 -1.21 19.55
N VAL A 85 18.13 0.08 19.36
CA VAL A 85 17.85 1.15 20.34
C VAL A 85 16.35 1.43 20.38
N MET A 86 15.68 1.38 19.22
CA MET A 86 14.24 1.58 19.09
C MET A 86 13.51 0.26 18.78
N PRO A 87 12.42 -0.06 19.49
CA PRO A 87 11.54 -1.14 19.09
C PRO A 87 10.93 -0.87 17.71
N ARG A 88 10.98 -1.87 16.83
CA ARG A 88 10.51 -1.77 15.44
C ARG A 88 9.06 -1.29 15.33
N ASP A 89 8.20 -1.66 16.26
CA ASP A 89 6.79 -1.24 16.27
C ASP A 89 6.64 0.28 16.45
N VAL A 90 7.52 0.88 17.25
CA VAL A 90 7.57 2.34 17.46
C VAL A 90 8.12 3.03 16.21
N ALA A 91 9.16 2.44 15.59
CA ALA A 91 9.74 2.97 14.36
C ALA A 91 8.74 2.96 13.20
N VAL A 92 8.02 1.85 13.01
CA VAL A 92 6.95 1.71 12.01
C VAL A 92 5.89 2.78 12.20
N LEU A 93 5.40 2.98 13.42
CA LEU A 93 4.36 3.97 13.70
C LEU A 93 4.79 5.42 13.35
N ARG A 94 6.03 5.78 13.68
CA ARG A 94 6.59 7.09 13.31
C ARG A 94 6.76 7.23 11.81
N LEU A 95 7.26 6.19 11.14
CA LEU A 95 7.40 6.16 9.70
C LEU A 95 6.04 6.32 8.99
N LEU A 96 4.99 5.66 9.49
CA LEU A 96 3.63 5.83 8.98
C LEU A 96 3.11 7.27 9.16
N SER A 97 3.49 7.94 10.24
CA SER A 97 3.15 9.36 10.45
C SER A 97 3.81 10.25 9.38
N ILE A 98 5.08 10.00 9.06
CA ILE A 98 5.81 10.68 7.98
C ILE A 98 5.14 10.40 6.62
N GLN A 99 4.79 9.14 6.34
CA GLN A 99 4.11 8.77 5.10
C GLN A 99 2.77 9.48 4.93
N ARG A 100 1.94 9.55 5.98
CA ARG A 100 0.64 10.24 5.95
C ARG A 100 0.80 11.73 5.66
N LEU A 101 1.80 12.35 6.28
CA LEU A 101 2.14 13.76 6.03
C LEU A 101 2.56 13.99 4.57
N LEU A 102 3.50 13.19 4.06
CA LEU A 102 3.95 13.27 2.66
C LEU A 102 2.81 13.03 1.68
N PHE A 103 1.93 12.07 1.97
CA PHE A 103 0.74 11.82 1.17
C PHE A 103 -0.23 13.01 1.16
N ALA A 104 -0.48 13.60 2.34
CA ALA A 104 -1.34 14.77 2.44
C ALA A 104 -0.75 15.98 1.69
N PHE A 105 0.57 16.16 1.73
CA PHE A 105 1.25 17.14 0.88
C PHE A 105 1.05 16.85 -0.61
N GLN A 106 1.09 15.60 -1.03
CA GLN A 106 0.89 15.28 -2.44
C GLN A 106 -0.56 15.49 -2.91
N LYS A 107 -1.56 15.27 -2.04
CA LYS A 107 -2.98 15.25 -2.43
C LYS A 107 -3.77 16.51 -2.08
N HIS A 108 -3.44 17.19 -0.99
CA HIS A 108 -4.26 18.26 -0.40
C HIS A 108 -3.59 19.63 -0.43
N SER A 109 -2.41 19.73 -1.02
CA SER A 109 -1.56 20.92 -1.05
C SER A 109 -1.90 21.90 -2.18
N GLU A 110 -3.19 22.08 -2.46
CA GLU A 110 -3.64 23.03 -3.49
C GLU A 110 -3.20 24.47 -3.19
N GLN A 111 -3.12 24.83 -1.90
CA GLN A 111 -2.73 26.15 -1.43
C GLN A 111 -1.25 26.42 -1.65
N ILE A 112 -0.36 25.45 -1.36
CA ILE A 112 1.08 25.59 -1.63
C ILE A 112 1.33 25.58 -3.13
N THR A 113 0.62 24.74 -3.90
CA THR A 113 0.67 24.73 -5.36
C THR A 113 0.23 26.08 -5.95
N MET A 114 -0.77 26.72 -5.35
CA MET A 114 -1.22 28.07 -5.74
C MET A 114 -0.21 29.16 -5.37
N ILE A 115 0.40 29.08 -4.19
CA ILE A 115 1.41 30.03 -3.70
C ILE A 115 2.66 29.96 -4.58
N LEU A 116 3.21 28.77 -4.80
CA LEU A 116 4.41 28.55 -5.60
C LEU A 116 4.15 28.67 -7.11
N GLY A 117 2.87 28.65 -7.53
CA GLY A 117 2.45 28.87 -8.91
C GLY A 117 2.43 30.35 -9.33
N PRO A 118 2.03 30.66 -10.58
CA PRO A 118 2.06 32.02 -11.09
C PRO A 118 1.23 33.01 -10.24
N PRO A 119 1.80 34.14 -9.77
CA PRO A 119 1.12 35.05 -8.84
C PRO A 119 -0.22 35.58 -9.32
N LYS A 120 -0.43 35.64 -10.64
CA LYS A 120 -1.70 36.02 -11.29
C LYS A 120 -2.92 35.24 -10.79
N PHE A 121 -2.74 34.06 -10.20
CA PHE A 121 -3.82 33.24 -9.65
C PHE A 121 -4.20 33.55 -8.20
N TRP A 122 -3.41 34.36 -7.49
CA TRP A 122 -3.67 34.69 -6.07
C TRP A 122 -4.93 35.54 -5.89
N VAL A 123 -5.15 36.51 -6.79
CA VAL A 123 -6.25 37.49 -6.70
C VAL A 123 -7.60 36.90 -7.12
N THR A 124 -7.61 35.97 -8.05
CA THR A 124 -8.84 35.39 -8.63
C THR A 124 -9.62 34.54 -7.62
N LYS A 125 -8.93 33.86 -6.69
CA LYS A 125 -9.55 33.04 -5.64
C LYS A 125 -9.95 33.88 -4.42
N ALA A 126 -9.20 34.94 -4.11
CA ALA A 126 -9.54 35.90 -3.05
C ALA A 126 -10.85 36.67 -3.33
N MET A 127 -11.11 37.03 -4.60
CA MET A 127 -12.36 37.71 -4.99
C MET A 127 -13.58 36.77 -5.12
N ALA A 128 -13.38 35.45 -5.23
CA ALA A 128 -14.49 34.48 -5.36
C ALA A 128 -15.25 34.25 -4.04
N HIS A 129 -14.69 34.66 -2.90
CA HIS A 129 -15.31 34.54 -1.57
C HIS A 129 -15.99 35.82 -1.08
N ILE A 130 -16.07 36.88 -1.89
CA ILE A 130 -16.84 38.08 -1.55
C ILE A 130 -18.27 37.89 -2.10
N PRO A 131 -19.31 37.75 -1.26
CA PRO A 131 -20.68 37.75 -1.74
C PRO A 131 -20.99 39.14 -2.31
N SER A 132 -21.32 39.19 -3.59
CA SER A 132 -21.71 40.40 -4.31
C SER A 132 -23.09 40.89 -3.87
N ASN A 133 -23.19 41.41 -2.65
CA ASN A 133 -24.32 42.21 -2.20
C ASN A 133 -24.01 43.70 -2.34
N SER A 134 -24.45 44.31 -3.44
CA SER A 134 -24.95 45.69 -3.45
C SER A 134 -25.65 46.00 -4.77
N SER A 135 -26.94 45.68 -4.77
CA SER A 135 -27.94 46.46 -5.49
C SER A 135 -27.93 47.88 -4.94
N VAL A 136 -27.54 48.86 -5.76
CA VAL A 136 -27.96 50.26 -5.60
C VAL A 136 -28.15 50.86 -7.01
N ASP A 137 -29.41 51.21 -7.27
CA ASP A 137 -29.93 51.98 -8.40
C ASP A 137 -29.25 53.35 -8.56
N SER A 138 -29.04 53.79 -9.81
CA SER A 138 -29.16 55.20 -10.23
C SER A 138 -28.96 55.39 -11.75
N PRO A 139 -29.44 56.50 -12.36
CA PRO A 139 -30.37 56.42 -13.49
C PRO A 139 -29.80 56.80 -14.87
N LYS A 140 -30.61 56.42 -15.88
CA LYS A 140 -30.48 56.72 -17.31
C LYS A 140 -30.22 58.20 -17.61
N SER A 141 -29.26 58.46 -18.49
CA SER A 141 -29.20 59.68 -19.31
C SER A 141 -28.69 59.34 -20.71
N ASP A 142 -29.55 59.54 -21.71
CA ASP A 142 -29.26 59.43 -23.13
C ASP A 142 -28.31 60.55 -23.61
N ARG A 143 -27.28 60.18 -24.39
CA ARG A 143 -26.92 60.93 -25.61
C ARG A 143 -25.97 60.15 -26.52
N ALA A 144 -26.42 59.97 -27.76
CA ALA A 144 -25.63 59.49 -28.88
C ALA A 144 -24.58 60.53 -29.32
N GLY A 145 -23.39 60.05 -29.69
CA GLY A 145 -22.30 60.86 -30.26
C GLY A 145 -21.07 60.01 -30.57
N HIS A 146 -20.95 59.61 -31.82
CA HIS A 146 -19.90 58.83 -32.46
C HIS A 146 -18.51 59.49 -32.37
N VAL A 147 -17.49 58.79 -31.82
CA VAL A 147 -16.08 58.92 -32.23
C VAL A 147 -15.39 57.55 -32.14
N ASP A 148 -14.96 57.09 -33.30
CA ASP A 148 -14.11 55.95 -33.59
C ASP A 148 -12.66 56.21 -33.09
N GLY A 149 -11.98 55.20 -32.57
CA GLY A 149 -10.53 55.26 -32.31
C GLY A 149 -10.05 54.72 -30.96
N SER A 150 -9.27 53.64 -31.04
CA SER A 150 -8.30 53.16 -30.03
C SER A 150 -8.81 52.28 -28.89
N LEU A 151 -8.98 50.98 -29.19
CA LEU A 151 -9.10 49.89 -28.20
C LEU A 151 -8.09 48.75 -28.47
N LYS A 152 -6.96 49.08 -29.12
CA LYS A 152 -5.86 48.15 -29.39
C LYS A 152 -4.54 48.90 -29.36
N GLU A 153 -3.98 49.08 -28.16
CA GLU A 153 -2.54 49.29 -27.90
C GLU A 153 -2.38 49.76 -26.47
N GLN A 154 -2.30 48.82 -25.52
CA GLN A 154 -1.54 48.95 -24.26
C GLN A 154 -1.64 47.66 -23.42
N THR A 155 -1.40 46.51 -24.07
CA THR A 155 -1.08 45.25 -23.38
C THR A 155 -0.07 44.48 -24.23
N SER A 156 1.07 45.11 -24.48
CA SER A 156 2.25 44.47 -25.05
C SER A 156 3.43 45.30 -24.60
N LEU A 157 4.51 44.64 -24.17
CA LEU A 157 5.67 45.17 -23.44
C LEU A 157 5.55 45.05 -21.92
N LEU A 158 5.64 43.81 -21.44
CA LEU A 158 6.64 43.36 -20.47
C LEU A 158 6.59 41.83 -20.41
N ASP A 159 7.16 41.19 -21.44
CA ASP A 159 7.61 39.80 -21.33
C ASP A 159 8.78 39.77 -20.34
N SER A 160 8.50 39.49 -19.06
CA SER A 160 9.51 38.96 -18.14
C SER A 160 9.46 37.43 -18.16
N ALA A 161 9.78 36.85 -19.31
CA ALA A 161 9.83 35.40 -19.56
C ALA A 161 11.06 34.71 -18.91
N GLY A 162 11.53 35.19 -17.76
CA GLY A 162 12.68 34.64 -17.05
C GLY A 162 12.39 34.19 -15.61
N ALA A 163 11.31 34.68 -14.99
CA ALA A 163 10.93 34.33 -13.62
C ALA A 163 9.89 33.20 -13.54
N SER A 164 9.15 32.94 -14.63
CA SER A 164 8.16 31.86 -14.67
C SER A 164 8.78 30.46 -14.64
N ASP A 165 9.94 30.29 -15.30
CA ASP A 165 10.56 28.98 -15.51
C ASP A 165 11.28 28.47 -14.25
N SER A 166 11.86 29.38 -13.45
CA SER A 166 12.48 29.01 -12.17
C SER A 166 11.44 28.61 -11.11
N LEU A 167 10.27 29.25 -11.10
CA LEU A 167 9.21 28.98 -10.12
C LEU A 167 8.50 27.65 -10.42
N SER A 168 8.30 27.29 -11.70
CA SER A 168 7.90 25.92 -12.04
C SER A 168 8.94 24.90 -11.62
N SER A 169 10.24 25.25 -11.69
CA SER A 169 11.32 24.33 -11.31
C SER A 169 11.38 24.06 -9.80
N GLU A 170 11.08 25.04 -8.94
CA GLU A 170 11.06 24.88 -7.48
C GLU A 170 9.92 23.96 -7.01
N LEU A 171 8.71 24.16 -7.56
CA LEU A 171 7.59 23.26 -7.31
C LEU A 171 7.85 21.84 -7.82
N GLU A 172 8.53 21.71 -8.98
CA GLU A 172 8.97 20.41 -9.48
C GLU A 172 9.98 19.73 -8.54
N VAL A 173 10.91 20.49 -7.95
CA VAL A 173 11.87 19.97 -6.96
C VAL A 173 11.13 19.43 -5.73
N LEU A 174 10.21 20.22 -5.15
CA LEU A 174 9.42 19.79 -3.99
C LEU A 174 8.57 18.54 -4.30
N ASN A 175 7.96 18.49 -5.49
CA ASN A 175 7.20 17.33 -5.93
C ASN A 175 8.07 16.08 -6.12
N ARG A 176 9.30 16.23 -6.61
CA ARG A 176 10.27 15.11 -6.70
C ARG A 176 10.66 14.64 -5.31
N MET A 177 11.10 15.54 -4.43
CA MET A 177 11.46 15.19 -3.04
C MET A 177 10.33 14.48 -2.31
N THR A 178 9.08 14.96 -2.44
CA THR A 178 7.91 14.32 -1.81
C THR A 178 7.71 12.90 -2.33
N LYS A 179 7.84 12.67 -3.64
CA LYS A 179 7.70 11.33 -4.24
C LYS A 179 8.83 10.40 -3.82
N ASP A 180 10.07 10.90 -3.81
CA ASP A 180 11.26 10.13 -3.46
C ASP A 180 11.18 9.69 -1.99
N LEU A 181 10.88 10.62 -1.07
CA LEU A 181 10.69 10.33 0.36
C LEU A 181 9.51 9.38 0.61
N LEU A 182 8.40 9.55 -0.13
CA LEU A 182 7.26 8.64 0.00
C LEU A 182 7.59 7.23 -0.51
N SER A 183 8.38 7.12 -1.58
CA SER A 183 8.86 5.83 -2.08
C SER A 183 9.78 5.16 -1.05
N GLU A 184 10.81 5.88 -0.59
CA GLU A 184 11.79 5.37 0.37
C GLU A 184 11.13 4.94 1.69
N SER A 185 10.20 5.75 2.20
CA SER A 185 9.48 5.42 3.43
C SER A 185 8.58 4.19 3.27
N ARG A 186 8.01 3.95 2.08
CA ARG A 186 7.23 2.73 1.81
C ARG A 186 8.13 1.51 1.72
N ASP A 187 9.27 1.63 1.05
CA ASP A 187 10.27 0.55 0.95
C ASP A 187 10.76 0.13 2.34
N LEU A 188 11.04 1.13 3.19
CA LEU A 188 11.46 0.92 4.56
C LEU A 188 10.37 0.25 5.42
N TRP A 189 9.11 0.68 5.26
CA TRP A 189 7.97 0.05 5.92
C TRP A 189 7.79 -1.41 5.48
N MET A 190 7.81 -1.69 4.17
CA MET A 190 7.71 -3.05 3.63
C MET A 190 8.83 -3.95 4.18
N PHE A 191 10.06 -3.44 4.20
CA PHE A 191 11.20 -4.15 4.77
C PHE A 191 10.98 -4.47 6.25
N TRP A 192 10.65 -3.49 7.08
CA TRP A 192 10.49 -3.72 8.52
C TRP A 192 9.37 -4.68 8.85
N VAL A 193 8.21 -4.52 8.20
CA VAL A 193 7.05 -5.38 8.42
C VAL A 193 7.33 -6.79 7.94
N SER A 194 7.85 -6.97 6.72
CA SER A 194 8.12 -8.31 6.17
C SER A 194 9.12 -9.09 7.03
N GLU A 195 10.20 -8.44 7.48
CA GLU A 195 11.18 -9.03 8.39
C GLU A 195 10.54 -9.46 9.72
N LYS A 196 9.72 -8.59 10.35
CA LYS A 196 9.02 -8.94 11.60
C LYS A 196 8.12 -10.16 11.42
N LEU A 197 7.25 -10.11 10.41
CA LEU A 197 6.31 -11.19 10.12
C LEU A 197 7.03 -12.49 9.77
N SER A 198 8.15 -12.42 9.05
CA SER A 198 8.96 -13.58 8.70
C SER A 198 9.62 -14.21 9.93
N SER A 199 10.12 -13.40 10.87
CA SER A 199 10.66 -13.86 12.14
C SER A 199 9.58 -14.56 12.98
N ASP A 200 8.39 -13.97 13.07
CA ASP A 200 7.25 -14.56 13.81
C ASP A 200 6.79 -15.87 13.15
N LEU A 201 6.72 -15.93 11.82
CA LEU A 201 6.37 -17.14 11.08
C LEU A 201 7.39 -18.26 11.33
N LEU A 202 8.68 -17.97 11.21
CA LEU A 202 9.75 -18.94 11.45
C LEU A 202 9.70 -19.47 12.90
N HIS A 203 9.55 -18.57 13.88
CA HIS A 203 9.42 -18.96 15.28
C HIS A 203 8.25 -19.91 15.50
N ASN A 204 7.06 -19.55 15.02
CA ASN A 204 5.85 -20.37 15.18
C ASN A 204 5.96 -21.72 14.46
N LEU A 205 6.58 -21.77 13.27
CA LEU A 205 6.81 -23.01 12.54
C LEU A 205 7.74 -23.96 13.31
N MET A 206 8.80 -23.42 13.92
CA MET A 206 9.79 -24.21 14.66
C MET A 206 9.25 -24.77 15.97
N GLU A 207 8.26 -24.09 16.57
CA GLU A 207 7.58 -24.51 17.80
C GLU A 207 6.33 -25.36 17.56
N ASP A 208 5.92 -25.59 16.31
CA ASP A 208 4.69 -26.33 16.02
C ASP A 208 4.85 -27.83 16.27
N GLY A 209 4.44 -28.27 17.46
CA GLY A 209 4.39 -29.68 17.82
C GLY A 209 3.33 -30.49 17.05
N ASN A 210 2.37 -29.84 16.36
CA ASN A 210 1.35 -30.55 15.60
C ASN A 210 1.89 -31.16 14.31
N LEU A 211 3.00 -30.65 13.77
CA LEU A 211 3.66 -31.23 12.59
C LEU A 211 4.16 -32.65 12.86
N SER A 212 4.47 -32.98 14.11
CA SER A 212 4.90 -34.34 14.53
C SER A 212 3.73 -35.29 14.78
N ALA A 213 2.48 -34.81 14.76
CA ALA A 213 1.32 -35.62 15.07
C ALA A 213 1.07 -36.68 13.98
N THR A 214 0.99 -37.95 14.37
CA THR A 214 0.71 -39.07 13.45
C THR A 214 -0.78 -39.34 13.28
N THR A 215 -1.62 -38.40 13.71
CA THR A 215 -3.08 -38.50 13.64
C THR A 215 -3.62 -37.20 13.05
N PRO A 216 -4.68 -37.26 12.22
CA PRO A 216 -5.30 -36.07 11.67
C PRO A 216 -5.60 -35.03 12.74
N LEU A 217 -5.24 -33.78 12.47
CA LEU A 217 -5.42 -32.68 13.40
C LEU A 217 -6.89 -32.25 13.44
N ARG A 218 -7.27 -31.59 14.54
CA ARG A 218 -8.62 -31.04 14.69
C ARG A 218 -8.86 -29.98 13.61
N GLY A 219 -9.84 -30.23 12.73
CA GLY A 219 -10.15 -29.36 11.59
C GLY A 219 -9.84 -30.00 10.23
N TRP A 220 -9.28 -31.22 10.20
CA TRP A 220 -9.18 -32.01 8.98
C TRP A 220 -10.54 -32.60 8.62
N GLU A 221 -10.89 -32.55 7.33
CA GLU A 221 -12.15 -33.06 6.81
C GLU A 221 -11.98 -34.47 6.24
N GLU A 222 -12.96 -35.33 6.50
CA GLU A 222 -13.04 -36.66 5.90
C GLU A 222 -13.51 -36.53 4.45
N THR A 223 -12.62 -36.81 3.51
CA THR A 223 -12.93 -36.95 2.09
C THR A 223 -13.23 -38.41 1.78
N VAL A 224 -14.39 -38.66 1.14
CA VAL A 224 -14.76 -40.00 0.66
C VAL A 224 -14.14 -40.19 -0.72
N VAL A 225 -13.09 -41.00 -0.79
CA VAL A 225 -12.44 -41.33 -2.06
C VAL A 225 -13.25 -42.42 -2.75
N LYS A 226 -13.83 -42.07 -3.90
CA LYS A 226 -14.54 -43.03 -4.75
C LYS A 226 -13.52 -43.76 -5.62
N GLN A 227 -13.25 -45.02 -5.29
CA GLN A 227 -12.37 -45.86 -6.09
C GLN A 227 -13.13 -46.36 -7.34
N GLU A 228 -12.69 -45.96 -8.53
CA GLU A 228 -13.23 -46.48 -9.80
C GLU A 228 -12.68 -47.89 -10.05
N GLN A 229 -13.28 -48.89 -9.41
CA GLN A 229 -13.14 -50.29 -9.85
C GLN A 229 -14.52 -50.91 -10.06
N SER A 230 -14.75 -51.30 -11.33
CA SER A 230 -15.65 -52.33 -11.86
C SER A 230 -16.72 -52.88 -10.89
N ALA A 231 -17.99 -52.61 -11.21
CA ALA A 231 -19.21 -53.35 -10.88
C ALA A 231 -19.14 -54.35 -9.70
N GLU A 232 -19.91 -54.04 -8.64
CA GLU A 232 -20.13 -54.84 -7.42
C GLU A 232 -19.11 -54.72 -6.28
N SER A 233 -18.72 -53.50 -5.94
CA SER A 233 -18.71 -52.96 -4.56
C SER A 233 -17.87 -51.69 -4.55
N THR A 234 -18.52 -50.53 -4.50
CA THR A 234 -17.82 -49.26 -4.28
C THR A 234 -17.26 -49.27 -2.86
N SER A 235 -16.01 -49.70 -2.70
CA SER A 235 -15.28 -49.54 -1.45
C SER A 235 -14.98 -48.06 -1.25
N GLU A 236 -15.85 -47.38 -0.51
CA GLU A 236 -15.64 -46.01 -0.06
C GLU A 236 -14.52 -46.00 0.98
N THR A 237 -13.34 -45.55 0.60
CA THR A 237 -12.25 -45.30 1.55
C THR A 237 -12.32 -43.85 2.02
N LYS A 238 -12.40 -43.66 3.33
CA LYS A 238 -12.39 -42.32 3.94
C LYS A 238 -10.95 -41.92 4.24
N VAL A 239 -10.54 -40.77 3.73
CA VAL A 239 -9.23 -40.17 4.00
C VAL A 239 -9.48 -38.86 4.73
N SER A 240 -8.67 -38.55 5.74
CA SER A 240 -8.71 -37.23 6.37
C SER A 240 -7.62 -36.35 5.75
N LEU A 241 -7.99 -35.17 5.28
CA LEU A 241 -7.06 -34.19 4.69
C LEU A 241 -7.24 -32.82 5.35
N PRO A 242 -6.20 -31.98 5.37
CA PRO A 242 -6.33 -30.62 5.88
C PRO A 242 -7.26 -29.83 4.95
N SER A 243 -8.22 -29.11 5.51
CA SER A 243 -9.13 -28.20 4.79
C SER A 243 -8.89 -26.72 5.09
N MET A 244 -7.94 -26.42 5.99
CA MET A 244 -7.62 -25.07 6.45
C MET A 244 -6.11 -24.90 6.63
N PRO A 245 -5.54 -23.73 6.31
CA PRO A 245 -4.15 -23.42 6.60
C PRO A 245 -3.92 -23.47 8.11
N SER A 246 -2.66 -23.68 8.47
CA SER A 246 -2.22 -23.65 9.85
C SER A 246 -2.42 -22.26 10.47
N LYS A 247 -2.52 -22.24 11.80
CA LYS A 247 -2.74 -21.02 12.56
C LYS A 247 -1.65 -19.98 12.33
N TYR A 248 -0.42 -20.40 12.12
CA TYR A 248 0.70 -19.47 11.93
C TYR A 248 0.67 -18.83 10.54
N ILE A 249 0.20 -19.52 9.49
CA ILE A 249 -0.05 -18.90 8.18
C ILE A 249 -1.23 -17.94 8.26
N THR A 250 -2.34 -18.36 8.87
CA THR A 250 -3.49 -17.46 9.04
C THR A 250 -3.11 -16.23 9.86
N PHE A 251 -2.32 -16.39 10.91
CA PHE A 251 -1.80 -15.27 11.70
C PHE A 251 -0.89 -14.36 10.87
N PHE A 252 0.08 -14.92 10.14
CA PHE A 252 1.00 -14.18 9.28
C PHE A 252 0.25 -13.29 8.27
N LEU A 253 -0.71 -13.86 7.53
CA LEU A 253 -1.50 -13.13 6.53
C LEU A 253 -2.41 -12.08 7.17
N ASN A 254 -3.05 -12.40 8.29
CA ASN A 254 -3.88 -11.44 9.02
C ASN A 254 -3.08 -10.24 9.53
N GLN A 255 -1.88 -10.49 10.10
CA GLN A 255 -1.01 -9.41 10.54
C GLN A 255 -0.53 -8.55 9.38
N ALA A 256 -0.21 -9.15 8.23
CA ALA A 256 0.10 -8.39 7.02
C ALA A 256 -1.06 -7.46 6.61
N CYS A 257 -2.31 -7.93 6.66
CA CYS A 257 -3.48 -7.10 6.40
C CYS A 257 -3.70 -6.00 7.45
N VAL A 258 -3.39 -6.26 8.73
CA VAL A 258 -3.42 -5.22 9.78
C VAL A 258 -2.44 -4.10 9.44
N GLU A 259 -1.23 -4.46 9.03
CA GLU A 259 -0.20 -3.47 8.68
C GLU A 259 -0.56 -2.68 7.42
N ILE A 260 -1.17 -3.31 6.40
CA ILE A 260 -1.72 -2.60 5.23
C ILE A 260 -2.79 -1.60 5.66
N ARG A 261 -3.71 -1.99 6.57
CA ARG A 261 -4.73 -1.07 7.09
C ARG A 261 -4.11 0.10 7.85
N ARG A 262 -3.10 -0.14 8.68
CA ARG A 262 -2.35 0.90 9.41
C ARG A 262 -1.67 1.89 8.47
N ALA A 263 -1.09 1.40 7.38
CA ALA A 263 -0.50 2.22 6.33
C ALA A 263 -1.52 2.98 5.47
N GLY A 264 -2.82 2.71 5.66
CA GLY A 264 -3.88 3.27 4.85
C GLY A 264 -4.01 2.53 3.53
N GLY A 265 -4.45 1.26 3.55
CA GLY A 265 -4.54 0.42 2.35
C GLY A 265 -5.32 1.04 1.16
N HIS A 266 -6.25 1.96 1.42
CA HIS A 266 -6.97 2.71 0.39
C HIS A 266 -6.14 3.81 -0.31
N VAL A 267 -5.05 4.24 0.33
CA VAL A 267 -4.08 5.23 -0.15
C VAL A 267 -2.92 4.56 -0.91
N LEU A 268 -2.59 3.33 -0.55
CA LEU A 268 -1.52 2.58 -1.20
C LEU A 268 -1.89 2.27 -2.65
N ASP A 269 -0.94 2.51 -3.55
CA ASP A 269 -1.11 2.17 -4.95
C ASP A 269 -0.89 0.67 -5.19
N LYS A 270 -1.43 0.18 -6.31
CA LYS A 270 -1.39 -1.24 -6.65
C LYS A 270 0.04 -1.79 -6.70
N LEU A 271 1.01 -1.03 -7.19
CA LEU A 271 2.40 -1.49 -7.29
C LEU A 271 3.01 -1.68 -5.90
N THR A 272 2.76 -0.77 -4.96
CA THR A 272 3.20 -0.93 -3.57
C THR A 272 2.62 -2.19 -2.92
N LEU A 273 1.31 -2.45 -3.10
CA LEU A 273 0.68 -3.67 -2.59
C LEU A 273 1.24 -4.94 -3.22
N GLN A 274 1.50 -4.93 -4.54
CA GLN A 274 2.11 -6.05 -5.24
C GLN A 274 3.55 -6.30 -4.78
N SER A 275 4.36 -5.26 -4.62
CA SER A 275 5.72 -5.36 -4.08
C SER A 275 5.71 -5.95 -2.68
N PHE A 276 4.79 -5.52 -1.82
CA PHE A 276 4.66 -6.06 -0.47
C PHE A 276 4.25 -7.54 -0.49
N ALA A 277 3.25 -7.91 -1.29
CA ALA A 277 2.80 -9.29 -1.43
C ALA A 277 3.91 -10.22 -1.96
N SER A 278 4.64 -9.77 -3.01
CA SER A 278 5.80 -10.49 -3.55
C SER A 278 6.91 -10.65 -2.50
N THR A 279 7.19 -9.60 -1.72
CA THR A 279 8.18 -9.67 -0.64
C THR A 279 7.78 -10.71 0.41
N LEU A 280 6.51 -10.72 0.83
CA LEU A 280 6.01 -11.71 1.79
C LEU A 280 6.07 -13.13 1.22
N LEU A 281 5.74 -13.32 -0.06
CA LEU A 281 5.81 -14.61 -0.72
C LEU A 281 7.25 -15.14 -0.76
N GLU A 282 8.21 -14.29 -1.12
CA GLU A 282 9.63 -14.64 -1.09
C GLU A 282 10.09 -15.07 0.32
N LYS A 283 9.60 -14.40 1.38
CA LYS A 283 9.87 -14.76 2.77
C LYS A 283 9.28 -16.12 3.14
N VAL A 284 8.02 -16.38 2.76
CA VAL A 284 7.36 -17.68 3.00
C VAL A 284 8.11 -18.81 2.31
N ILE A 285 8.40 -18.67 1.01
CA ILE A 285 9.16 -19.64 0.22
C ILE A 285 10.56 -19.86 0.83
N GLY A 286 11.23 -18.79 1.26
CA GLY A 286 12.52 -18.87 1.94
C GLY A 286 12.47 -19.67 3.24
N ILE A 287 11.53 -19.33 4.14
CA ILE A 287 11.38 -19.99 5.44
C ILE A 287 11.10 -21.49 5.27
N TYR A 288 10.15 -21.86 4.42
CA TYR A 288 9.85 -23.27 4.18
C TYR A 288 11.00 -23.98 3.46
N GLY A 289 11.65 -23.31 2.51
CA GLY A 289 12.82 -23.86 1.83
C GLY A 289 13.95 -24.20 2.80
N ASP A 290 14.28 -23.29 3.72
CA ASP A 290 15.30 -23.50 4.74
C ASP A 290 14.86 -24.59 5.74
N PHE A 291 13.58 -24.61 6.12
CA PHE A 291 13.01 -25.62 7.00
C PHE A 291 13.07 -27.04 6.40
N ILE A 292 12.73 -27.20 5.11
CA ILE A 292 12.74 -28.48 4.39
C ILE A 292 14.17 -28.94 4.12
N SER A 293 15.09 -28.01 3.83
CA SER A 293 16.50 -28.31 3.56
C SER A 293 17.26 -28.79 4.80
N ASN A 294 16.78 -28.44 6.00
CA ASN A 294 17.33 -28.94 7.26
C ASN A 294 16.82 -30.35 7.56
N GLU A 295 17.39 -31.35 6.86
CA GLU A 295 16.93 -32.75 6.92
C GLU A 295 16.86 -33.31 8.35
N GLU A 296 17.82 -32.98 9.22
CA GLU A 296 17.82 -33.50 10.61
C GLU A 296 16.61 -33.02 11.41
N VAL A 297 16.27 -31.74 11.31
CA VAL A 297 15.12 -31.15 12.00
C VAL A 297 13.82 -31.59 11.33
N PHE A 298 13.78 -31.55 10.00
CA PHE A 298 12.60 -31.88 9.23
C PHE A 298 12.16 -33.34 9.45
N HIS A 299 13.10 -34.30 9.35
CA HIS A 299 12.79 -35.72 9.55
C HIS A 299 12.39 -36.06 10.99
N ALA A 300 12.98 -35.38 11.97
CA ALA A 300 12.66 -35.62 13.37
C ALA A 300 11.30 -35.01 13.79
N LYS A 301 10.90 -33.90 13.15
CA LYS A 301 9.71 -33.13 13.56
C LYS A 301 8.48 -33.29 12.66
N VAL A 302 8.62 -33.75 11.42
CA VAL A 302 7.52 -33.72 10.44
C VAL A 302 7.04 -35.13 10.10
N SER A 303 5.78 -35.41 10.44
CA SER A 303 5.04 -36.62 10.08
C SER A 303 4.47 -36.54 8.66
N LYS A 304 3.84 -37.63 8.16
CA LYS A 304 3.13 -37.59 6.87
C LYS A 304 1.99 -36.55 6.89
N GLU A 305 1.27 -36.48 8.00
CA GLU A 305 0.19 -35.53 8.22
C GLU A 305 0.73 -34.09 8.25
N GLY A 306 1.88 -33.88 8.89
CA GLY A 306 2.61 -32.61 8.86
C GLY A 306 3.02 -32.18 7.45
N VAL A 307 3.47 -33.12 6.60
CA VAL A 307 3.80 -32.82 5.19
C VAL A 307 2.55 -32.32 4.44
N LEU A 308 1.40 -32.97 4.62
CA LEU A 308 0.15 -32.53 3.99
C LEU A 308 -0.30 -31.15 4.46
N GLN A 309 -0.13 -30.83 5.75
CA GLN A 309 -0.41 -29.48 6.26
C GLN A 309 0.52 -28.43 5.65
N ILE A 310 1.83 -28.72 5.54
CA ILE A 310 2.81 -27.81 4.93
C ILE A 310 2.52 -27.59 3.44
N LEU A 311 2.10 -28.64 2.72
CA LEU A 311 1.68 -28.53 1.32
C LEU A 311 0.47 -27.61 1.15
N LEU A 312 -0.55 -27.76 2.00
CA LEU A 312 -1.71 -26.88 2.00
C LEU A 312 -1.32 -25.44 2.33
N ASP A 313 -0.51 -25.24 3.37
CA ASP A 313 -0.03 -23.93 3.82
C ASP A 313 0.74 -23.18 2.71
N LEU A 314 1.63 -23.88 2.00
CA LEU A 314 2.39 -23.33 0.88
C LEU A 314 1.47 -22.97 -0.28
N GLY A 315 0.59 -23.90 -0.69
CA GLY A 315 -0.37 -23.65 -1.78
C GLY A 315 -1.24 -22.43 -1.50
N PHE A 316 -1.87 -22.41 -0.32
CA PHE A 316 -2.73 -21.31 0.12
C PHE A 316 -1.99 -19.97 0.18
N SER A 317 -0.77 -19.95 0.73
CA SER A 317 0.03 -18.72 0.84
C SER A 317 0.42 -18.19 -0.54
N VAL A 318 0.79 -19.09 -1.46
CA VAL A 318 1.16 -18.74 -2.83
C VAL A 318 -0.05 -18.17 -3.57
N ASP A 319 -1.21 -18.80 -3.45
CA ASP A 319 -2.40 -18.33 -4.16
C ASP A 319 -2.91 -17.00 -3.60
N ILE A 320 -2.96 -16.81 -2.28
CA ILE A 320 -3.33 -15.53 -1.67
C ILE A 320 -2.36 -14.40 -2.05
N LEU A 321 -1.04 -14.62 -1.92
CA LEU A 321 -0.04 -13.57 -2.14
C LEU A 321 0.23 -13.29 -3.62
N SER A 322 -0.08 -14.25 -4.51
CA SER A 322 -0.12 -14.04 -5.96
C SER A 322 -1.46 -13.43 -6.43
N GLY A 323 -2.45 -13.38 -5.54
CA GLY A 323 -3.79 -12.85 -5.78
C GLY A 323 -4.69 -13.74 -6.65
N GLY A 324 -4.57 -15.06 -6.49
CA GLY A 324 -5.50 -16.07 -6.99
C GLY A 324 -5.27 -16.58 -8.41
N ASP A 325 -4.09 -16.33 -8.97
CA ASP A 325 -3.72 -16.69 -10.35
C ASP A 325 -2.84 -17.97 -10.42
N PHE A 326 -2.49 -18.62 -9.30
CA PHE A 326 -1.46 -19.66 -9.31
C PHE A 326 -2.01 -21.04 -9.70
N ILE A 327 -3.25 -21.37 -9.30
CA ILE A 327 -3.79 -22.75 -9.44
C ILE A 327 -4.73 -22.91 -10.66
N GLY A 328 -5.05 -21.81 -11.36
CA GLY A 328 -6.01 -21.78 -12.47
C GLY A 328 -5.41 -21.78 -13.88
N ARG A 329 -4.33 -22.52 -14.15
CA ARG A 329 -3.71 -22.58 -15.49
C ARG A 329 -4.46 -23.53 -16.44
N GLU A 330 -5.66 -23.13 -16.84
CA GLU A 330 -6.23 -23.51 -18.14
C GLU A 330 -6.20 -22.28 -19.07
N ASP A 331 -5.21 -22.29 -19.96
CA ASP A 331 -5.12 -21.53 -21.22
C ASP A 331 -5.81 -20.16 -21.30
N VAL A 332 -5.10 -19.09 -20.91
CA VAL A 332 -5.27 -17.79 -21.57
C VAL A 332 -3.92 -17.12 -21.78
N SER A 333 -3.44 -17.19 -23.02
CA SER A 333 -2.41 -16.33 -23.58
C SER A 333 -2.74 -14.84 -23.37
N ARG A 334 -1.76 -14.02 -22.98
CA ARG A 334 -1.51 -12.59 -23.34
C ARG A 334 -0.55 -12.01 -22.28
N GLN A 335 0.74 -11.89 -22.56
CA GLN A 335 1.37 -10.78 -23.30
C GLN A 335 1.18 -9.43 -22.58
N ASP A 336 2.01 -9.17 -21.56
CA ASP A 336 2.46 -7.80 -21.26
C ASP A 336 3.83 -7.82 -20.54
N ASN A 337 4.85 -7.27 -21.22
CA ASN A 337 6.23 -7.20 -20.72
C ASN A 337 6.32 -6.34 -19.44
N SER A 338 6.62 -6.95 -18.30
CA SER A 338 7.13 -6.23 -17.12
C SER A 338 8.02 -7.13 -16.23
N GLN A 339 8.93 -6.52 -15.46
CA GLN A 339 9.86 -7.23 -14.56
C GLN A 339 9.14 -8.14 -13.54
N THR A 340 7.87 -7.86 -13.25
CA THR A 340 7.00 -8.64 -12.35
C THR A 340 6.71 -10.05 -12.86
N GLU A 341 6.64 -10.27 -14.19
CA GLU A 341 6.49 -11.64 -14.73
C GLU A 341 7.73 -12.52 -14.46
N LYS A 342 8.91 -11.90 -14.35
CA LYS A 342 10.17 -12.62 -14.08
C LYS A 342 10.31 -13.02 -12.61
N SER A 343 9.80 -12.23 -11.66
CA SER A 343 9.78 -12.64 -10.25
C SER A 343 8.73 -13.72 -10.03
N ILE A 344 7.50 -13.53 -10.54
CA ILE A 344 6.41 -14.53 -10.45
C ILE A 344 6.84 -15.88 -11.05
N SER A 345 7.53 -15.89 -12.20
CA SER A 345 8.04 -17.14 -12.80
C SER A 345 9.18 -17.78 -11.99
N ARG A 346 10.00 -17.01 -11.28
CA ARG A 346 11.06 -17.56 -10.41
C ARG A 346 10.48 -18.13 -9.12
N ASP A 347 9.53 -17.43 -8.51
CA ASP A 347 8.85 -17.89 -7.31
C ASP A 347 7.99 -19.12 -7.62
N SER A 348 7.33 -19.16 -8.78
CA SER A 348 6.64 -20.36 -9.26
C SER A 348 7.58 -21.58 -9.33
N VAL A 349 8.74 -21.44 -9.97
CA VAL A 349 9.70 -22.54 -10.09
C VAL A 349 10.23 -22.98 -8.71
N ARG A 350 10.48 -22.03 -7.80
CA ARG A 350 10.93 -22.35 -6.43
C ARG A 350 9.83 -23.06 -5.64
N THR A 351 8.61 -22.58 -5.70
CA THR A 351 7.43 -23.19 -5.08
C THR A 351 7.19 -24.60 -5.61
N ASP A 352 7.21 -24.79 -6.92
CA ASP A 352 7.06 -26.12 -7.54
C ASP A 352 8.19 -27.06 -7.08
N GLY A 353 9.41 -26.54 -6.93
CA GLY A 353 10.54 -27.28 -6.35
C GLY A 353 10.28 -27.74 -4.92
N LEU A 354 9.73 -26.88 -4.06
CA LEU A 354 9.37 -27.20 -2.68
C LEU A 354 8.22 -28.21 -2.61
N ILE A 355 7.16 -27.99 -3.39
CA ILE A 355 5.99 -28.90 -3.46
C ILE A 355 6.45 -30.29 -3.91
N ASN A 356 7.27 -30.39 -4.95
CA ASN A 356 7.81 -31.66 -5.42
C ASN A 356 8.70 -32.33 -4.36
N GLY A 357 9.53 -31.55 -3.65
CA GLY A 357 10.36 -32.06 -2.56
C GLY A 357 9.55 -32.64 -1.39
N LEU A 358 8.43 -31.98 -1.05
CA LEU A 358 7.47 -32.45 -0.03
C LEU A 358 6.70 -33.68 -0.52
N ALA A 359 6.20 -33.69 -1.75
CA ALA A 359 5.46 -34.81 -2.33
C ALA A 359 6.29 -36.10 -2.35
N GLN A 360 7.60 -36.01 -2.62
CA GLN A 360 8.53 -37.15 -2.56
C GLN A 360 8.68 -37.78 -1.17
N ARG A 361 8.21 -37.11 -0.10
CA ARG A 361 8.20 -37.66 1.27
C ARG A 361 6.99 -38.56 1.53
N LEU A 362 5.95 -38.46 0.72
CA LEU A 362 4.74 -39.27 0.81
C LEU A 362 4.92 -40.54 0.00
N ASP A 363 4.17 -41.60 0.34
CA ASP A 363 4.14 -42.78 -0.52
C ASP A 363 3.54 -42.37 -1.88
N PRO A 364 4.12 -42.77 -3.03
CA PRO A 364 3.62 -42.35 -4.34
C PRO A 364 2.15 -42.71 -4.59
N ILE A 365 1.64 -43.80 -4.02
CA ILE A 365 0.25 -44.22 -4.14
C ILE A 365 -0.64 -43.34 -3.24
N ASP A 366 -0.19 -43.09 -2.01
CA ASP A 366 -0.87 -42.18 -1.06
C ASP A 366 -0.98 -40.77 -1.67
N TRP A 367 0.13 -40.21 -2.17
CA TRP A 367 0.16 -38.87 -2.77
C TRP A 367 -0.76 -38.76 -3.97
N HIS A 368 -0.70 -39.72 -4.90
CA HIS A 368 -1.59 -39.70 -6.07
C HIS A 368 -3.07 -39.77 -5.69
N THR A 369 -3.39 -40.38 -4.54
CA THR A 369 -4.74 -40.43 -3.99
C THR A 369 -5.13 -39.10 -3.33
N TYR A 370 -4.21 -38.45 -2.60
CA TYR A 370 -4.50 -37.25 -1.79
C TYR A 370 -4.47 -35.95 -2.60
N GLU A 371 -3.54 -35.84 -3.55
CA GLU A 371 -3.25 -34.64 -4.33
C GLU A 371 -4.49 -33.91 -4.87
N PRO A 372 -5.42 -34.55 -5.61
CA PRO A 372 -6.56 -33.82 -6.18
C PRO A 372 -7.50 -33.26 -5.12
N TYR A 373 -7.66 -33.96 -4.00
CA TYR A 373 -8.53 -33.52 -2.91
C TYR A 373 -7.87 -32.45 -2.04
N LEU A 374 -6.55 -32.51 -1.87
CA LEU A 374 -5.79 -31.50 -1.14
C LEU A 374 -5.87 -30.14 -1.85
N TRP A 375 -5.71 -30.13 -3.18
CA TRP A 375 -5.81 -28.89 -3.96
C TRP A 375 -7.23 -28.36 -4.10
N GLU A 376 -8.24 -29.22 -4.12
CA GLU A 376 -9.63 -28.76 -4.03
C GLU A 376 -9.90 -28.12 -2.65
N ASN A 377 -9.40 -28.71 -1.57
CA ASN A 377 -9.51 -28.14 -0.23
C ASN A 377 -8.83 -26.77 -0.12
N GLU A 378 -7.62 -26.63 -0.68
CA GLU A 378 -6.91 -25.36 -0.76
C GLU A 378 -7.76 -24.29 -1.47
N LYS A 379 -8.32 -24.63 -2.62
CA LYS A 379 -9.14 -23.73 -3.43
C LYS A 379 -10.42 -23.31 -2.70
N GLN A 380 -11.10 -24.24 -2.04
CA GLN A 380 -12.27 -23.91 -1.22
C GLN A 380 -11.88 -23.00 -0.06
N CYS A 381 -10.75 -23.26 0.59
CA CYS A 381 -10.24 -22.42 1.65
C CYS A 381 -9.90 -21.01 1.16
N TYR A 382 -9.29 -20.86 -0.01
CA TYR A 382 -9.07 -19.57 -0.67
C TYR A 382 -10.38 -18.82 -0.83
N LEU A 383 -11.42 -19.46 -1.38
CA LEU A 383 -12.72 -18.83 -1.58
C LEU A 383 -13.36 -18.37 -0.27
N CYS A 384 -13.22 -19.15 0.81
CA CYS A 384 -13.71 -18.76 2.13
C CYS A 384 -12.99 -17.54 2.71
N HIS A 385 -11.68 -17.41 2.47
CA HIS A 385 -10.84 -16.35 3.05
C HIS A 385 -10.55 -15.18 2.11
N ALA A 386 -11.03 -15.22 0.87
CA ALA A 386 -10.77 -14.17 -0.12
C ALA A 386 -11.26 -12.79 0.33
N ALA A 387 -12.37 -12.74 1.08
CA ALA A 387 -12.89 -11.51 1.66
C ALA A 387 -12.02 -10.99 2.82
N ASP A 388 -11.46 -11.90 3.64
CA ASP A 388 -10.62 -11.52 4.78
C ASP A 388 -9.26 -10.97 4.32
N PHE A 389 -8.78 -11.42 3.16
CA PHE A 389 -7.49 -11.05 2.56
C PHE A 389 -7.64 -10.17 1.30
N GLU A 390 -8.72 -9.40 1.22
CA GLU A 390 -9.12 -8.62 0.04
C GLU A 390 -7.99 -7.75 -0.56
N PHE A 391 -7.13 -7.16 0.28
CA PHE A 391 -6.00 -6.33 -0.19
C PHE A 391 -5.03 -7.09 -1.11
N PHE A 392 -4.82 -8.39 -0.88
CA PHE A 392 -3.98 -9.23 -1.74
C PHE A 392 -4.73 -9.71 -2.99
N ALA A 393 -6.04 -9.98 -2.86
CA ALA A 393 -6.90 -10.27 -4.02
C ALA A 393 -7.00 -9.08 -5.00
N GLN A 394 -7.02 -7.84 -4.50
CA GLN A 394 -6.99 -6.61 -5.31
C GLN A 394 -5.61 -6.36 -5.95
N ALA A 395 -4.53 -6.84 -5.34
CA ALA A 395 -3.17 -6.76 -5.87
C ALA A 395 -2.96 -7.74 -7.05
N GLY A 396 -3.59 -8.92 -7.00
CA GLY A 396 -3.69 -9.88 -8.11
C GLY A 396 -4.62 -9.42 -9.23
N CYS A 397 -4.54 -10.06 -10.39
CA CYS A 397 -5.17 -9.58 -11.61
C CYS A 397 -6.62 -10.08 -11.81
N ARG A 398 -7.47 -10.12 -10.78
CA ARG A 398 -8.93 -10.26 -11.02
C ARG A 398 -9.60 -8.92 -11.24
N ARG A 399 -9.75 -8.53 -12.51
CA ARG A 399 -10.72 -7.51 -12.96
C ARG A 399 -12.18 -7.97 -12.92
N ASN A 400 -12.46 -9.21 -12.52
CA ASN A 400 -13.82 -9.68 -12.32
C ASN A 400 -14.08 -9.82 -10.82
N THR A 401 -14.50 -8.72 -10.21
CA THR A 401 -15.60 -8.76 -9.26
C THR A 401 -16.80 -9.39 -9.97
N ALA A 402 -16.82 -10.71 -10.09
CA ALA A 402 -18.07 -11.39 -9.87
C ALA A 402 -18.42 -11.04 -8.43
N VAL A 403 -19.23 -10.00 -8.30
CA VAL A 403 -20.06 -9.75 -7.13
C VAL A 403 -20.40 -11.11 -6.57
N VAL A 404 -19.85 -11.43 -5.39
CA VAL A 404 -20.42 -12.47 -4.55
C VAL A 404 -21.81 -11.94 -4.22
N GLN A 405 -22.77 -12.22 -5.11
CA GLN A 405 -24.16 -12.07 -4.79
C GLN A 405 -24.40 -13.11 -3.70
N TYR A 406 -24.61 -12.59 -2.50
CA TYR A 406 -24.99 -13.30 -1.28
C TYR A 406 -26.37 -14.00 -1.42
N GLU A 407 -26.77 -14.45 -2.61
CA GLU A 407 -28.08 -15.04 -2.89
C GLU A 407 -28.07 -16.56 -3.09
N ASP A 408 -26.93 -17.20 -3.40
CA ASP A 408 -26.92 -18.64 -3.73
C ASP A 408 -26.56 -19.59 -2.57
N LEU A 409 -26.36 -19.09 -1.35
CA LEU A 409 -26.13 -19.94 -0.16
C LEU A 409 -27.39 -20.12 0.73
N VAL A 410 -28.57 -19.69 0.28
CA VAL A 410 -29.86 -19.91 0.99
C VAL A 410 -30.85 -20.76 0.17
N SER A 411 -30.45 -21.32 -0.98
CA SER A 411 -31.33 -22.21 -1.75
C SER A 411 -30.58 -23.41 -2.31
N ASN A 412 -30.34 -24.41 -1.45
CA ASN A 412 -30.62 -25.83 -1.74
C ASN A 412 -30.46 -26.70 -0.49
#